data_AF-A0A950I1D5-F1
#
_entry.id   AF-A0A950I1D5-F1
#
_cell.length_a   1.000
_cell.length_b   1.000
_cell.length_c   1.000
_cell.angle_alpha   90.00
_cell.angle_beta   90.00
_cell.angle_gamma   90.00
#
_symmetry.space_group_name_H-M   'P 1'
#
loop_
_entity.id
_entity.type
_entity.pdbx_description
1 polymer ?
#
loop_
_entity_poly.entity_id
_entity_poly.type
_entity_poly.pdbx_seq_one_letter_code
_entity_poly.pdbx_strand_id
1 'polypeptide(L)'
;MEWLEGVVITGHGVASGRAADSPYPAGSISLQLPHFLKAGIDLSPYFSGTLNVDLAPHLPQAKRIVFDGVLHWHGDIAERFTLARVDFRIAAREVEGLWYYPHPETKPAHFQRTSVVELLLPYIAGVAAGDSVSLRF
;
A
#
# COMPACT_ATOMS: atom_id res chain seq x y z
N MET A 1 -5.60 -18.29 9.32
CA MET A 1 -5.50 -16.85 9.66
C MET A 1 -6.88 -16.25 9.47
N GLU A 2 -7.29 -15.34 10.36
CA GLU A 2 -8.65 -14.79 10.40
C GLU A 2 -8.79 -13.59 9.46
N TRP A 3 -10.03 -13.29 9.06
CA TRP A 3 -10.36 -12.07 8.32
C TRP A 3 -10.56 -10.92 9.30
N LEU A 4 -9.97 -9.77 9.01
CA LEU A 4 -10.11 -8.54 9.77
C LEU A 4 -10.96 -7.55 8.98
N GLU A 5 -11.99 -7.00 9.62
CA GLU A 5 -12.84 -5.99 9.00
C GLU A 5 -12.16 -4.61 9.03
N GLY A 6 -12.38 -3.84 7.96
CA GLY A 6 -11.85 -2.50 7.80
C GLY A 6 -12.75 -1.63 6.94
N VAL A 7 -12.40 -0.35 6.88
CA VAL A 7 -13.11 0.64 6.07
C VAL A 7 -12.14 1.30 5.11
N VAL A 8 -12.51 1.40 3.84
CA VAL A 8 -11.73 2.14 2.85
C VAL A 8 -11.76 3.63 3.20
N ILE A 9 -10.59 4.26 3.23
CA ILE A 9 -10.45 5.69 3.50
C ILE A 9 -9.71 6.42 2.39
N THR A 10 -9.92 7.73 2.30
CA THR A 10 -9.17 8.58 1.36
C THR A 10 -7.72 8.70 1.83
N GLY A 11 -6.78 8.29 0.97
CA GLY A 11 -5.35 8.53 1.17
C GLY A 11 -4.90 9.92 0.73
N HIS A 12 -3.63 10.25 0.98
CA HIS A 12 -3.07 11.55 0.60
C HIS A 12 -2.91 11.75 -0.91
N GLY A 13 -2.97 10.69 -1.73
CA GLY A 13 -2.87 10.78 -3.19
C GLY A 13 -1.44 10.83 -3.76
N VAL A 14 -0.41 10.72 -2.92
CA VAL A 14 1.01 10.70 -3.35
C VAL A 14 1.35 9.43 -4.14
N ALA A 15 0.86 8.27 -3.69
CA ALA A 15 1.11 6.98 -4.35
C ALA A 15 0.60 6.94 -5.80
N SER A 16 -0.55 7.57 -6.04
CA SER A 16 -1.24 7.60 -7.34
C SER A 16 -0.99 8.86 -8.17
N GLY A 17 -0.21 9.82 -7.67
CA GLY A 17 0.05 11.10 -8.36
C GLY A 17 -1.16 12.04 -8.42
N ARG A 18 -2.20 11.79 -7.60
CA ARG A 18 -3.41 12.62 -7.54
C ARG A 18 -3.31 13.79 -6.57
N ALA A 19 -2.29 13.81 -5.72
CA ALA A 19 -2.02 14.92 -4.82
C ALA A 19 -1.55 16.15 -5.61
N ALA A 20 -2.26 17.28 -5.47
CA ALA A 20 -1.95 18.52 -6.20
C ALA A 20 -0.52 19.02 -5.93
N ASP A 21 -0.04 18.86 -4.70
CA ASP A 21 1.28 19.31 -4.27
C ASP A 21 2.32 18.17 -4.26
N SER A 22 2.03 17.04 -4.93
CA SER A 22 2.99 15.95 -4.99
C SER A 22 4.15 16.29 -5.92
N PRO A 23 5.41 16.09 -5.49
CA PRO A 23 6.56 16.19 -6.40
C PRO A 23 6.59 15.07 -7.45
N TYR A 24 5.68 14.08 -7.36
CA TYR A 24 5.65 12.90 -8.22
C TYR A 24 4.36 12.90 -9.08
N PRO A 25 4.34 13.58 -10.24
CA PRO A 25 3.13 13.71 -11.06
C PRO A 25 2.60 12.37 -11.60
N ALA A 26 3.47 11.37 -11.75
CA ALA A 26 3.08 10.00 -12.13
C ALA A 26 2.77 9.09 -10.91
N GLY A 27 2.89 9.60 -9.69
CA GLY A 27 2.78 8.85 -8.44
C GLY A 27 4.05 8.12 -8.03
N SER A 28 4.24 7.93 -6.71
CA SER A 28 5.42 7.24 -6.20
C SER A 28 5.49 5.77 -6.61
N ILE A 29 4.36 5.08 -6.79
CA ILE A 29 4.34 3.66 -7.19
C ILE A 29 4.95 3.49 -8.59
N SER A 30 4.61 4.37 -9.55
CA SER A 30 5.23 4.38 -10.88
C SER A 30 6.75 4.53 -10.82
N LEU A 31 7.24 5.43 -9.96
CA LEU A 31 8.67 5.68 -9.78
C LEU A 31 9.39 4.51 -9.12
N GLN A 32 8.73 3.83 -8.16
CA GLN A 32 9.31 2.71 -7.42
C GLN A 32 9.32 1.40 -8.21
N LEU A 33 8.39 1.21 -9.16
CA LEU A 33 8.24 -0.02 -9.95
C LEU A 33 9.57 -0.56 -10.52
N PRO A 34 10.41 0.20 -11.24
CA PRO A 34 11.66 -0.33 -11.78
C PRO A 34 12.65 -0.78 -10.70
N HIS A 35 12.61 -0.18 -9.51
CA HIS A 35 13.49 -0.52 -8.39
C HIS A 35 13.04 -1.80 -7.69
N PHE A 36 11.74 -1.96 -7.47
CA PHE A 36 11.18 -3.22 -6.99
C PHE A 36 11.41 -4.36 -7.99
N LEU A 37 11.24 -4.09 -9.29
CA LEU A 37 11.47 -5.10 -10.33
C LEU A 37 12.93 -5.58 -10.33
N LYS A 38 13.90 -4.66 -10.19
CA LYS A 38 15.32 -5.00 -10.02
C LYS A 38 15.59 -5.82 -8.75
N ALA A 39 14.79 -5.61 -7.70
CA ALA A 39 14.84 -6.38 -6.46
C ALA A 39 14.04 -7.70 -6.51
N GLY A 40 13.47 -8.07 -7.66
CA GLY A 40 12.74 -9.33 -7.85
C GLY A 40 11.24 -9.26 -7.52
N ILE A 41 10.69 -8.07 -7.29
CA ILE A 41 9.26 -7.85 -7.03
C ILE A 41 8.63 -7.08 -8.18
N ASP A 42 7.75 -7.72 -8.94
CA ASP A 42 7.03 -7.06 -10.03
C ASP A 42 5.75 -6.39 -9.51
N LEU A 43 5.68 -5.06 -9.61
CA LEU A 43 4.50 -4.27 -9.24
C LEU A 43 3.55 -4.00 -10.41
N SER A 44 3.93 -4.35 -11.65
CA SER A 44 3.13 -4.10 -12.85
C SER A 44 1.72 -4.71 -12.86
N PRO A 45 1.42 -5.80 -12.13
CA PRO A 45 0.05 -6.33 -12.05
C PRO A 45 -0.91 -5.48 -11.19
N TYR A 46 -0.39 -4.54 -10.38
CA TYR A 46 -1.19 -3.73 -9.48
C TYR A 46 -1.56 -2.37 -10.09
N PHE A 47 -2.64 -1.78 -9.59
CA PHE A 47 -2.95 -0.39 -9.89
C PHE A 47 -1.81 0.52 -9.42
N SER A 48 -1.47 1.54 -10.20
CA SER A 48 -0.39 2.48 -9.87
C SER A 48 -0.84 3.48 -8.79
N GLY A 49 -0.99 2.97 -7.57
CA GLY A 49 -1.44 3.69 -6.39
C GLY A 49 -1.81 2.71 -5.28
N THR A 50 -2.05 3.22 -4.07
CA THR A 50 -2.45 2.41 -2.92
C THR A 50 -3.93 2.60 -2.59
N LEU A 51 -4.57 1.53 -2.14
CA LEU A 51 -5.87 1.58 -1.47
C LEU A 51 -5.63 1.63 0.04
N ASN A 52 -6.16 2.66 0.71
CA ASN A 52 -5.98 2.82 2.16
C ASN A 52 -7.16 2.21 2.91
N VAL A 53 -6.88 1.34 3.87
CA VAL A 53 -7.90 0.69 4.71
C VAL A 53 -7.57 0.94 6.18
N ASP A 54 -8.54 1.45 6.93
CA ASP A 54 -8.44 1.61 8.38
C ASP A 54 -8.93 0.32 9.07
N LEU A 55 -8.06 -0.30 9.87
CA LEU A 55 -8.31 -1.52 10.65
C LEU A 55 -8.42 -1.23 12.16
N ALA A 56 -8.82 -0.02 12.55
CA ALA A 56 -8.91 0.38 13.96
C ALA A 56 -9.62 -0.68 14.84
N PRO A 57 -9.17 -0.90 16.08
CA PRO A 57 -8.14 -0.12 16.79
C PRO A 57 -6.70 -0.58 16.58
N HIS A 58 -6.44 -1.74 15.95
CA HIS A 58 -5.12 -2.37 15.95
C HIS A 58 -4.75 -2.94 14.59
N LEU A 59 -3.49 -2.76 14.19
CA LEU A 59 -2.93 -3.50 13.07
C LEU A 59 -2.52 -4.91 13.48
N PRO A 60 -2.71 -5.90 12.60
CA PRO A 60 -2.07 -7.19 12.76
C PRO A 60 -0.57 -7.05 12.52
N GLN A 61 0.19 -8.05 13.01
CA GLN A 61 1.57 -8.22 12.59
C GLN A 61 1.61 -8.65 11.11
N ALA A 62 2.48 -8.03 10.32
CA ALA A 62 2.73 -8.45 8.95
C ALA A 62 3.25 -9.90 8.94
N LYS A 63 2.54 -10.77 8.21
CA LYS A 63 2.92 -12.15 7.91
C LYS A 63 3.12 -12.28 6.41
N ARG A 64 3.63 -13.43 5.93
CA ARG A 64 3.85 -13.68 4.48
C ARG A 64 4.66 -12.57 3.79
N ILE A 65 5.74 -12.13 4.43
CA ILE A 65 6.64 -11.10 3.90
C ILE A 65 7.29 -11.61 2.61
N VAL A 66 7.23 -10.81 1.56
CA VAL A 66 7.86 -11.08 0.25
C VAL A 66 9.02 -10.13 -0.04
N PHE A 67 9.08 -9.00 0.67
CA PHE A 67 10.18 -8.04 0.58
C PHE A 67 10.35 -7.32 1.90
N ASP A 68 11.59 -7.15 2.35
CA ASP A 68 11.95 -6.24 3.43
C ASP A 68 13.35 -5.69 3.15
N GLY A 69 13.44 -4.41 2.79
CA GLY A 69 14.70 -3.83 2.35
C GLY A 69 14.61 -2.35 2.02
N VAL A 70 15.77 -1.73 1.84
CA VAL A 70 15.91 -0.32 1.46
C VAL A 70 16.01 -0.21 -0.06
N LEU A 71 15.23 0.69 -0.65
CA LEU A 71 15.33 1.06 -2.06
C LEU A 71 15.69 2.54 -2.21
N HIS A 72 16.64 2.80 -3.10
CA HIS A 72 16.89 4.14 -3.64
C HIS A 72 16.04 4.31 -4.90
N TRP A 73 14.94 5.06 -4.81
CA TRP A 73 13.91 5.05 -5.85
C TRP A 73 13.67 6.39 -6.54
N HIS A 74 14.20 7.50 -6.02
CA HIS A 74 14.14 8.80 -6.68
C HIS A 74 15.18 9.79 -6.14
N GLY A 75 16.12 10.24 -6.98
CA GLY A 75 17.21 11.12 -6.53
C GLY A 75 17.98 10.51 -5.35
N ASP A 76 18.13 11.29 -4.27
CA ASP A 76 18.78 10.85 -3.02
C ASP A 76 17.82 10.15 -2.03
N ILE A 77 16.58 9.88 -2.44
CA ILE A 77 15.58 9.27 -1.56
C ILE A 77 15.85 7.77 -1.42
N ALA A 78 16.22 7.38 -0.20
CA ALA A 78 16.34 6.01 0.25
C ALA A 78 15.25 5.73 1.29
N GLU A 79 14.48 4.66 1.08
CA GLU A 79 13.35 4.32 1.94
C GLU A 79 13.31 2.82 2.18
N ARG A 80 13.06 2.41 3.42
CA ARG A 80 12.84 1.00 3.74
C ARG A 80 11.38 0.65 3.49
N PHE A 81 11.15 -0.46 2.80
CA PHE A 81 9.83 -1.01 2.56
C PHE A 81 9.73 -2.43 3.13
N THR A 82 8.56 -2.75 3.67
CA THR A 82 8.14 -4.15 3.86
C THR A 82 6.92 -4.40 2.97
N LEU A 83 6.96 -5.46 2.17
CA LEU A 83 5.82 -5.96 1.42
C LEU A 83 5.41 -7.32 1.95
N ALA A 84 4.13 -7.48 2.27
CA ALA A 84 3.54 -8.72 2.75
C ALA A 84 2.35 -9.09 1.87
N ARG A 85 2.12 -10.39 1.63
CA ARG A 85 0.90 -10.81 0.92
C ARG A 85 -0.33 -10.52 1.77
N VAL A 86 -1.39 -10.07 1.11
CA VAL A 86 -2.69 -9.85 1.74
C VAL A 86 -3.78 -10.38 0.82
N ASP A 87 -4.77 -11.03 1.40
CA ASP A 87 -5.99 -11.39 0.70
C ASP A 87 -7.01 -10.30 1.03
N PHE A 88 -7.64 -9.73 0.01
CA PHE A 88 -8.60 -8.64 0.11
C PHE A 88 -9.98 -9.12 -0.32
N ARG A 89 -11.01 -8.78 0.45
CA ARG A 89 -12.39 -9.11 0.15
C ARG A 89 -13.28 -7.87 0.20
N ILE A 90 -14.07 -7.69 -0.85
CA ILE A 90 -15.17 -6.73 -0.89
C ILE A 90 -16.40 -7.39 -1.52
N ALA A 91 -17.53 -7.38 -0.81
CA ALA A 91 -18.73 -8.12 -1.19
C ALA A 91 -18.41 -9.59 -1.56
N ALA A 92 -18.70 -10.01 -2.79
CA ALA A 92 -18.43 -11.36 -3.30
C ALA A 92 -17.09 -11.50 -4.06
N ARG A 93 -16.24 -10.47 -4.08
CA ARG A 93 -14.95 -10.47 -4.77
C ARG A 93 -13.83 -10.69 -3.77
N GLU A 94 -12.94 -11.63 -4.08
CA GLU A 94 -11.70 -11.87 -3.35
C GLU A 94 -10.54 -11.73 -4.34
N VAL A 95 -9.51 -10.97 -3.97
CA VAL A 95 -8.30 -10.80 -4.76
C VAL A 95 -7.07 -10.85 -3.86
N GLU A 96 -5.95 -11.34 -4.40
CA GLU A 96 -4.66 -11.22 -3.73
C GLU A 96 -4.02 -9.86 -4.04
N GLY A 97 -3.30 -9.32 -3.07
CA GLY A 97 -2.53 -8.09 -3.18
C GLY A 97 -1.29 -8.10 -2.30
N LEU A 98 -0.72 -6.92 -2.12
CA LEU A 98 0.37 -6.68 -1.18
C LEU A 98 -0.02 -5.60 -0.18
N TRP A 99 0.21 -5.86 1.10
CA TRP A 99 0.36 -4.80 2.08
C TRP A 99 1.70 -4.11 1.80
N TYR A 100 1.61 -2.87 1.33
CA TYR A 100 2.73 -1.98 1.07
C TYR A 100 3.00 -1.14 2.32
N TYR A 101 4.14 -1.37 2.98
CA TYR A 101 4.50 -0.65 4.18
C TYR A 101 5.80 0.15 3.99
N PRO A 102 5.70 1.45 3.67
CA PRO A 102 6.83 2.39 3.73
C PRO A 102 7.18 2.72 5.18
N HIS A 103 8.42 2.41 5.62
CA HIS A 103 8.81 2.64 7.02
C HIS A 103 8.94 4.15 7.32
N PRO A 104 8.16 4.70 8.26
CA PRO A 104 8.13 6.13 8.56
C PRO A 104 9.43 6.64 9.19
N GLU A 105 10.25 5.76 9.78
CA GLU A 105 11.57 6.10 10.34
C GLU A 105 12.51 6.73 9.30
N THR A 106 12.24 6.51 8.02
CA THR A 106 12.98 7.10 6.89
C THR A 106 12.37 8.40 6.36
N LYS A 107 11.28 8.91 6.96
CA LYS A 107 10.58 10.15 6.57
C LYS A 107 10.53 11.16 7.72
N PRO A 108 11.12 12.35 7.60
CA PRO A 108 10.92 13.41 8.58
C PRO A 108 9.45 13.88 8.51
N ALA A 109 8.74 13.73 9.63
CA ALA A 109 7.37 14.22 9.88
C ALA A 109 6.23 13.58 9.05
N HIS A 110 5.75 12.40 9.43
CA HIS A 110 4.36 12.00 9.14
C HIS A 110 3.80 11.07 10.24
N PHE A 111 2.88 11.59 11.05
CA PHE A 111 2.08 10.81 11.99
C PHE A 111 0.97 10.09 11.20
N GLN A 112 1.28 8.95 10.58
CA GLN A 112 0.24 8.10 10.03
C GLN A 112 -0.58 7.50 11.18
N ARG A 113 -1.90 7.41 11.03
CA ARG A 113 -2.73 6.65 11.98
C ARG A 113 -2.20 5.23 12.01
N THR A 114 -1.87 4.73 13.19
CA THR A 114 -1.26 3.41 13.39
C THR A 114 -2.19 2.25 13.05
N SER A 115 -3.41 2.51 12.58
CA SER A 115 -4.42 1.53 12.17
C SER A 115 -4.59 1.41 10.65
N VAL A 116 -3.93 2.26 9.86
CA VAL A 116 -4.14 2.31 8.41
C VAL A 116 -3.10 1.44 7.70
N VAL A 117 -3.57 0.59 6.79
CA VAL A 117 -2.73 -0.13 5.83
C VAL A 117 -2.87 0.46 4.43
N GLU A 118 -1.77 0.46 3.69
CA GLU A 118 -1.74 0.81 2.27
C GLU A 118 -1.62 -0.49 1.45
N LEU A 119 -2.55 -0.74 0.54
CA LEU A 119 -2.61 -1.97 -0.24
C LEU A 119 -2.32 -1.72 -1.72
N LEU A 120 -1.46 -2.54 -2.31
CA LEU A 120 -1.32 -2.68 -3.75
C LEU A 120 -2.23 -3.82 -4.21
N LEU A 121 -3.23 -3.48 -5.01
CA LEU A 121 -4.23 -4.40 -5.55
C LEU A 121 -4.33 -4.21 -7.06
N PRO A 122 -4.72 -5.24 -7.83
CA PRO A 122 -5.21 -5.03 -9.19
C PRO A 122 -6.34 -3.99 -9.19
N TYR A 123 -6.63 -3.37 -10.33
CA TYR A 123 -7.74 -2.43 -10.38
C TYR A 123 -9.08 -3.13 -10.08
N ILE A 124 -9.78 -2.68 -9.04
CA ILE A 124 -11.10 -3.17 -8.65
C ILE A 124 -12.12 -2.07 -8.92
N ALA A 125 -12.98 -2.28 -9.92
CA ALA A 125 -14.01 -1.32 -10.28
C ALA A 125 -15.07 -1.19 -9.17
N GLY A 126 -15.41 0.06 -8.82
CA GLY A 126 -16.50 0.37 -7.89
C GLY A 126 -16.13 0.37 -6.41
N VAL A 127 -14.84 0.39 -6.06
CA VAL A 127 -14.39 0.60 -4.67
C VAL A 127 -14.34 2.11 -4.38
N ALA A 128 -14.94 2.53 -3.27
CA ALA A 128 -15.02 3.90 -2.83
C ALA A 128 -14.69 4.05 -1.33
N ALA A 129 -14.37 5.28 -0.91
CA ALA A 129 -14.20 5.57 0.52
C ALA A 129 -15.53 5.35 1.27
N GLY A 130 -15.43 4.72 2.44
CA GLY A 130 -16.58 4.29 3.25
C GLY A 130 -16.99 2.83 3.04
N ASP A 131 -16.47 2.14 2.04
CA ASP A 131 -16.77 0.73 1.82
C ASP A 131 -16.20 -0.15 2.93
N SER A 132 -17.02 -1.09 3.42
CA SER A 132 -16.58 -2.18 4.29
C SER A 132 -15.85 -3.26 3.50
N VAL A 133 -14.68 -3.65 4.00
CA VAL A 133 -13.83 -4.67 3.39
C VAL A 133 -13.28 -5.59 4.47
N SER A 134 -12.85 -6.79 4.07
CA SER A 134 -12.14 -7.71 4.96
C SER A 134 -10.75 -8.03 4.41
N LEU A 135 -9.75 -8.10 5.29
CA LEU A 135 -8.36 -8.41 4.94
C LEU A 135 -7.86 -9.65 5.68
N ARG A 136 -6.98 -10.43 5.05
CA ARG A 136 -6.26 -11.54 5.68
C ARG A 136 -4.77 -11.46 5.33
N PHE A 137 -3.93 -11.38 6.37
CA PHE A 137 -2.47 -11.25 6.27
C PHE A 137 -1.77 -12.57 6.57
#